data_AF-A0A2X2BND2-F1
#
_entry.id   AF-A0A2X2BND2-F1
#
_cell.length_a   1.000
_cell.length_b   1.000
_cell.length_c   1.000
_cell.angle_alpha   90.00
_cell.angle_beta   90.00
_cell.angle_gamma   90.00
#
_symmetry.space_group_name_H-M   'P 1'
#
loop_
_entity.id
_entity.type
_entity.pdbx_description
1 polymer ?
#
loop_
_entity_poly.entity_id
_entity_poly.type
_entity_poly.pdbx_seq_one_letter_code
_entity_poly.pdbx_strand_id
1 'polypeptide(L)'
;MALYLNKIYLGNRAYGVGAAAYVYFGKSVHDLSLSEMAVIAGLPKAPSTLNPLYSYDRALKRRNLVLQRMLEENYITREEYDSAKAEPIVAKYHAPQIDFSAPYLTEMVRMEMYQRYGENAYTDGYKIYTTVIRKDQLAAEQALRNNVIDYDMRHGYRGAQEVLWHAGQTPWDDKAINDKLKGIQTYGPLIPAVVLSADAKEAQVVLKNGDKITLDLKAVRWARKFISDTAQGATPSKVDAVVHAGEQIWVRQNSENDWLLAQLPEVNAAFVALDPLNGGIIALVGGFDFELSKFNRVSQSLRQVGSNIKPFLYAAALDKGLTLSTLLNDLPISRWDAGAGTDWRPKNSPPTYAGPIRFTSRFRSI
;
A
#
# COMPACT_ATOMS: atom_id res chain seq x y z
N MET A 1 -26.87 -22.07 -25.45
CA MET A 1 -27.15 -21.70 -24.05
C MET A 1 -25.92 -21.82 -23.14
N ALA A 2 -25.29 -22.99 -23.05
CA ALA A 2 -24.16 -23.25 -22.11
C ALA A 2 -22.96 -22.28 -22.27
N LEU A 3 -22.55 -21.96 -23.51
CA LEU A 3 -21.45 -21.02 -23.76
C LEU A 3 -21.77 -19.59 -23.28
N TYR A 4 -23.03 -19.18 -23.38
CA TYR A 4 -23.48 -17.84 -22.98
C TYR A 4 -23.51 -17.69 -21.46
N LEU A 5 -24.07 -18.68 -20.75
CA LEU A 5 -24.16 -18.69 -19.29
C LEU A 5 -22.79 -18.72 -18.61
N ASN A 6 -21.73 -19.17 -19.30
CA ASN A 6 -20.37 -19.19 -18.78
C ASN A 6 -19.56 -17.92 -19.11
N LYS A 7 -20.03 -17.09 -20.05
CA LYS A 7 -19.26 -15.92 -20.54
C LYS A 7 -19.93 -14.57 -20.30
N ILE A 8 -21.23 -14.54 -19.96
CA ILE A 8 -21.94 -13.27 -19.78
C ILE A 8 -21.40 -12.47 -18.59
N TYR A 9 -21.14 -11.18 -18.83
CA TYR A 9 -20.79 -10.25 -17.77
C TYR A 9 -22.01 -9.92 -16.90
N LEU A 10 -21.89 -10.19 -15.61
CA LEU A 10 -22.97 -10.04 -14.62
C LEU A 10 -22.63 -9.01 -13.53
N GLY A 11 -21.55 -8.23 -13.71
CA GLY A 11 -21.16 -7.16 -12.78
C GLY A 11 -20.10 -7.60 -11.78
N ASN A 12 -19.40 -6.64 -11.16
CA ASN A 12 -18.33 -6.89 -10.17
C ASN A 12 -17.30 -7.95 -10.60
N ARG A 13 -16.89 -7.91 -11.89
CA ARG A 13 -15.94 -8.87 -12.51
C ARG A 13 -16.44 -10.32 -12.55
N ALA A 14 -17.72 -10.58 -12.30
CA ALA A 14 -18.33 -11.88 -12.48
C ALA A 14 -18.65 -12.13 -13.96
N TYR A 15 -17.97 -13.10 -14.57
CA TYR A 15 -18.27 -13.62 -15.89
C TYR A 15 -18.86 -15.02 -15.76
N GLY A 16 -20.12 -15.15 -16.14
CA GLY A 16 -20.90 -16.37 -16.05
C GLY A 16 -21.66 -16.53 -14.72
N VAL A 17 -22.71 -17.35 -14.77
CA VAL A 17 -23.67 -17.51 -13.67
C VAL A 17 -23.05 -18.12 -12.41
N GLY A 18 -22.07 -19.03 -12.56
CA GLY A 18 -21.33 -19.58 -11.42
C GLY A 18 -20.47 -18.55 -10.70
N ALA A 19 -19.79 -17.67 -11.46
CA ALA A 19 -19.04 -16.57 -10.86
C ALA A 19 -19.97 -15.57 -10.15
N ALA A 20 -21.14 -15.27 -10.72
CA ALA A 20 -22.12 -14.38 -10.10
C ALA A 20 -22.73 -14.99 -8.82
N ALA A 21 -23.04 -16.28 -8.83
CA ALA A 21 -23.53 -17.01 -7.65
C ALA A 21 -22.57 -16.88 -6.48
N TYR A 22 -21.27 -17.07 -6.74
CA TYR A 22 -20.25 -16.88 -5.73
C TYR A 22 -20.11 -15.41 -5.34
N VAL A 23 -19.88 -14.50 -6.30
CA VAL A 23 -19.58 -13.08 -6.04
C VAL A 23 -20.68 -12.37 -5.23
N TYR A 24 -21.95 -12.70 -5.46
CA TYR A 24 -23.08 -12.02 -4.80
C TYR A 24 -23.61 -12.74 -3.55
N PHE A 25 -23.55 -14.07 -3.51
CA PHE A 25 -24.21 -14.88 -2.47
C PHE A 25 -23.28 -15.88 -1.77
N GLY A 26 -22.04 -16.05 -2.24
CA GLY A 26 -21.08 -16.99 -1.68
C GLY A 26 -21.46 -18.45 -1.88
N LYS A 27 -22.28 -18.75 -2.89
CA LYS A 27 -22.91 -20.06 -3.12
C LYS A 27 -22.49 -20.68 -4.45
N SER A 28 -22.58 -22.01 -4.55
CA SER A 28 -22.60 -22.69 -5.85
C SER A 28 -23.94 -22.45 -6.54
N VAL A 29 -23.99 -22.62 -7.88
CA VAL A 29 -25.24 -22.45 -8.65
C VAL A 29 -26.35 -23.39 -8.17
N HIS A 30 -25.98 -24.58 -7.67
CA HIS A 30 -26.92 -25.57 -7.14
C HIS A 30 -27.53 -25.19 -5.79
N ASP A 31 -26.90 -24.27 -5.06
CA ASP A 31 -27.34 -23.86 -3.72
C ASP A 31 -28.15 -22.55 -3.73
N LEU A 32 -28.38 -21.97 -4.92
CA LEU A 32 -29.13 -20.73 -5.08
C LEU A 32 -30.63 -20.96 -4.83
N SER A 33 -31.26 -20.02 -4.13
CA SER A 33 -32.73 -19.95 -4.08
C SER A 33 -33.29 -19.44 -5.40
N LEU A 34 -34.59 -19.69 -5.64
CA LEU A 34 -35.29 -19.14 -6.81
C LEU A 34 -35.20 -17.60 -6.86
N SER A 35 -35.24 -16.94 -5.69
CA SER A 35 -35.08 -15.49 -5.57
C SER A 35 -33.69 -15.04 -6.04
N GLU A 36 -32.63 -15.72 -5.62
CA GLU A 36 -31.25 -15.43 -5.99
C GLU A 36 -30.99 -15.70 -7.48
N MET A 37 -31.53 -16.80 -8.02
CA MET A 37 -31.47 -17.09 -9.47
C MET A 37 -32.13 -15.99 -10.29
N ALA A 38 -33.29 -15.49 -9.85
CA ALA A 38 -34.01 -14.40 -10.52
C ALA A 38 -33.25 -13.06 -10.45
N VAL A 39 -32.47 -12.81 -9.38
CA VAL A 39 -31.54 -11.67 -9.33
C VAL A 39 -30.50 -11.81 -10.43
N ILE A 40 -29.78 -12.94 -10.48
CA ILE A 40 -28.69 -13.17 -11.44
C ILE A 40 -29.20 -13.09 -12.89
N ALA A 41 -30.33 -13.71 -13.19
CA ALA A 41 -30.97 -13.67 -14.51
C ALA A 41 -31.41 -12.25 -14.93
N GLY A 42 -31.62 -11.36 -13.97
CA GLY A 42 -31.98 -9.96 -14.21
C GLY A 42 -30.82 -9.04 -14.58
N LEU A 43 -29.57 -9.41 -14.24
CA LEU A 43 -28.36 -8.60 -14.37
C LEU A 43 -27.88 -8.33 -15.81
N PRO A 44 -28.00 -9.25 -16.80
CA PRO A 44 -27.55 -9.03 -18.18
C PRO A 44 -27.92 -7.67 -18.80
N LYS A 45 -29.11 -7.14 -18.44
CA LYS A 45 -29.62 -5.89 -19.00
C LYS A 45 -28.79 -4.67 -18.58
N ALA A 46 -28.33 -4.62 -17.33
CA ALA A 46 -27.56 -3.50 -16.80
C ALA A 46 -26.82 -3.94 -15.52
N PRO A 47 -25.75 -4.76 -15.66
CA PRO A 47 -25.11 -5.44 -14.53
C PRO A 47 -24.49 -4.46 -13.52
N SER A 48 -24.05 -3.29 -13.97
CA SER A 48 -23.44 -2.27 -13.09
C SER A 48 -24.45 -1.53 -12.20
N THR A 49 -25.72 -1.44 -12.58
CA THR A 49 -26.73 -0.62 -11.87
C THR A 49 -27.88 -1.41 -11.26
N LEU A 50 -28.07 -2.66 -11.71
CA LEU A 50 -29.11 -3.57 -11.21
C LEU A 50 -28.58 -4.61 -10.22
N ASN A 51 -27.29 -4.59 -9.90
CA ASN A 51 -26.72 -5.51 -8.93
C ASN A 51 -27.05 -5.08 -7.48
N PRO A 52 -27.24 -6.05 -6.57
CA PRO A 52 -27.70 -5.78 -5.21
C PRO A 52 -26.64 -5.11 -4.32
N LEU A 53 -25.35 -5.17 -4.69
CA LEU A 53 -24.26 -4.47 -3.97
C LEU A 53 -24.22 -2.98 -4.28
N TYR A 54 -24.71 -2.58 -5.46
CA TYR A 54 -24.82 -1.19 -5.86
C TYR A 54 -26.15 -0.55 -5.40
N SER A 55 -27.27 -1.23 -5.64
CA SER A 55 -28.59 -0.72 -5.25
C SER A 55 -29.57 -1.85 -4.98
N TYR A 56 -29.92 -2.02 -3.70
CA TYR A 56 -30.90 -3.01 -3.24
C TYR A 56 -32.26 -2.82 -3.93
N ASP A 57 -32.80 -1.59 -3.94
CA ASP A 57 -34.13 -1.32 -4.50
C ASP A 57 -34.23 -1.61 -6.00
N ARG A 58 -33.18 -1.30 -6.76
CA ARG A 58 -33.13 -1.57 -8.21
C ARG A 58 -33.04 -3.07 -8.48
N ALA A 59 -32.21 -3.78 -7.73
CA ALA A 59 -32.10 -5.23 -7.82
C ALA A 59 -33.43 -5.91 -7.47
N LEU A 60 -34.10 -5.46 -6.41
CA LEU A 60 -35.39 -5.99 -5.95
C LEU A 60 -36.48 -5.84 -7.01
N LYS A 61 -36.63 -4.64 -7.59
CA LYS A 61 -37.59 -4.38 -8.68
C LYS A 61 -37.29 -5.26 -9.89
N ARG A 62 -36.02 -5.40 -10.25
CA ARG A 62 -35.62 -6.22 -11.41
C ARG A 62 -35.89 -7.70 -11.18
N ARG A 63 -35.55 -8.23 -10.01
CA ARG A 63 -35.83 -9.61 -9.61
C ARG A 63 -37.31 -9.92 -9.67
N ASN A 64 -38.17 -9.07 -9.10
CA ASN A 64 -39.62 -9.27 -9.10
C ASN A 64 -40.21 -9.32 -10.51
N LEU A 65 -39.66 -8.52 -11.43
CA LEU A 65 -40.05 -8.58 -12.85
C LEU A 65 -39.64 -9.91 -13.50
N VAL A 66 -38.46 -10.44 -13.18
CA VAL A 66 -38.02 -11.76 -13.67
C VAL A 66 -38.92 -12.87 -13.13
N LEU A 67 -39.19 -12.89 -11.82
CA LEU A 67 -40.10 -13.85 -11.19
C LEU A 67 -41.50 -13.80 -11.80
N GLN A 68 -42.02 -12.60 -12.08
CA GLN A 68 -43.32 -12.45 -12.72
C GLN A 68 -43.35 -13.08 -14.11
N ARG A 69 -42.31 -12.85 -14.93
CA ARG A 69 -42.20 -13.48 -16.24
C ARG A 69 -42.07 -15.01 -16.15
N MET A 70 -41.34 -15.52 -15.16
CA MET A 70 -41.24 -16.97 -14.95
C MET A 70 -42.59 -17.61 -14.61
N LEU A 71 -43.43 -16.92 -13.83
CA LEU A 71 -44.80 -17.37 -13.53
C LEU A 71 -45.69 -17.33 -14.78
N GLU A 72 -45.67 -16.23 -15.55
CA GLU A 72 -46.47 -16.06 -16.77
C GLU A 72 -46.15 -17.12 -17.84
N GLU A 73 -44.87 -17.52 -17.92
CA GLU A 73 -44.38 -18.54 -18.86
C GLU A 73 -44.44 -19.97 -18.28
N ASN A 74 -45.05 -20.17 -17.11
CA ASN A 74 -45.22 -21.46 -16.43
C ASN A 74 -43.91 -22.20 -16.04
N TYR A 75 -42.82 -21.47 -15.78
CA TYR A 75 -41.59 -22.06 -15.24
C TYR A 75 -41.66 -22.31 -13.72
N ILE A 76 -42.56 -21.62 -13.02
CA ILE A 76 -42.76 -21.72 -11.56
C ILE A 76 -44.25 -21.66 -11.23
N THR A 77 -44.62 -22.22 -10.09
CA THR A 77 -45.96 -22.16 -9.51
C THR A 77 -46.24 -20.83 -8.84
N ARG A 78 -47.52 -20.57 -8.51
CA ARG A 78 -47.90 -19.34 -7.82
C ARG A 78 -47.29 -19.28 -6.41
N GLU A 79 -47.26 -20.41 -5.73
CA GLU A 79 -46.69 -20.57 -4.39
C GLU A 79 -45.18 -20.25 -4.40
N GLU A 80 -44.44 -20.78 -5.38
CA GLU A 80 -43.00 -20.49 -5.55
C GLU A 80 -42.75 -19.02 -5.86
N TYR A 81 -43.58 -18.39 -6.69
CA TYR A 81 -43.50 -16.96 -6.98
C TYR A 81 -43.68 -16.11 -5.71
N ASP A 82 -44.74 -16.38 -4.93
CA ASP A 82 -45.04 -15.60 -3.73
C ASP A 82 -43.96 -15.80 -2.65
N SER A 83 -43.43 -17.03 -2.52
CA SER A 83 -42.31 -17.35 -1.63
C SER A 83 -41.01 -16.62 -2.04
N ALA A 84 -40.57 -16.74 -3.30
CA ALA A 84 -39.33 -16.12 -3.78
C ALA A 84 -39.38 -14.59 -3.79
N LYS A 85 -40.57 -14.01 -3.97
CA LYS A 85 -40.77 -12.55 -3.91
C LYS A 85 -40.67 -12.00 -2.49
N ALA A 86 -41.11 -12.77 -1.49
CA ALA A 86 -41.04 -12.39 -0.08
C ALA A 86 -39.63 -12.52 0.51
N GLU A 87 -38.78 -13.35 -0.08
CA GLU A 87 -37.39 -13.53 0.34
C GLU A 87 -36.57 -12.22 0.21
N PRO A 88 -35.87 -11.76 1.26
CA PRO A 88 -35.01 -10.58 1.17
C PRO A 88 -33.71 -10.87 0.40
N ILE A 89 -33.20 -9.88 -0.36
CA ILE A 89 -31.93 -10.06 -1.10
C ILE A 89 -30.73 -9.81 -0.16
N VAL A 90 -30.22 -10.87 0.45
CA VAL A 90 -29.02 -10.80 1.30
C VAL A 90 -27.78 -11.01 0.43
N ALA A 91 -27.30 -9.95 -0.21
CA ALA A 91 -26.08 -9.99 -1.01
C ALA A 91 -24.89 -9.35 -0.29
N LYS A 92 -23.73 -10.00 -0.34
CA LYS A 92 -22.43 -9.45 0.11
C LYS A 92 -21.41 -9.69 -0.98
N TYR A 93 -20.37 -8.86 -1.04
CA TYR A 93 -19.30 -9.09 -2.00
C TYR A 93 -18.40 -10.22 -1.50
N HIS A 94 -18.45 -11.37 -2.19
CA HIS A 94 -17.58 -12.51 -1.90
C HIS A 94 -16.44 -12.55 -2.92
N ALA A 95 -15.29 -12.06 -2.50
CA ALA A 95 -14.03 -12.32 -3.19
C ALA A 95 -13.28 -13.44 -2.47
N PRO A 96 -12.34 -14.13 -3.14
CA PRO A 96 -11.33 -14.92 -2.43
C PRO A 96 -10.72 -14.06 -1.32
N GLN A 97 -10.64 -14.59 -0.10
CA GLN A 97 -9.94 -13.90 0.96
C GLN A 97 -8.47 -13.76 0.54
N ILE A 98 -8.01 -12.51 0.48
CA ILE A 98 -6.59 -12.23 0.23
C ILE A 98 -5.87 -12.47 1.55
N ASP A 99 -5.34 -13.68 1.74
CA ASP A 99 -4.59 -14.05 2.95
C ASP A 99 -3.31 -13.23 3.12
N PHE A 100 -2.80 -12.67 2.02
CA PHE A 100 -1.57 -11.92 1.93
C PHE A 100 -1.54 -11.04 0.68
N SER A 101 -1.12 -9.78 0.84
CA SER A 101 -1.00 -8.82 -0.25
C SER A 101 0.46 -8.39 -0.41
N ALA A 102 0.97 -8.44 -1.64
CA ALA A 102 2.28 -7.94 -2.03
C ALA A 102 2.13 -7.14 -3.34
N PRO A 103 1.55 -5.92 -3.30
CA PRO A 103 0.99 -5.27 -4.47
C PRO A 103 2.02 -4.90 -5.54
N TYR A 104 3.24 -4.52 -5.14
CA TYR A 104 4.34 -4.27 -6.09
C TYR A 104 4.75 -5.54 -6.85
N LEU A 105 4.79 -6.69 -6.16
CA LEU A 105 5.07 -7.98 -6.79
C LEU A 105 3.91 -8.40 -7.70
N THR A 106 2.66 -8.25 -7.24
CA THR A 106 1.47 -8.54 -8.03
C THR A 106 1.44 -7.74 -9.33
N GLU A 107 1.76 -6.45 -9.27
CA GLU A 107 1.81 -5.60 -10.47
C GLU A 107 2.97 -5.99 -11.39
N MET A 108 4.13 -6.36 -10.84
CA MET A 108 5.25 -6.90 -11.63
C MET A 108 4.85 -8.18 -12.37
N VAL A 109 4.18 -9.10 -11.69
CA VAL A 109 3.66 -10.34 -12.29
C VAL A 109 2.61 -10.04 -13.35
N ARG A 110 1.70 -9.09 -13.09
CA ARG A 110 0.67 -8.68 -14.06
C ARG A 110 1.30 -8.15 -15.35
N MET A 111 2.32 -7.30 -15.22
CA MET A 111 3.05 -6.74 -16.36
C MET A 111 3.79 -7.84 -17.14
N GLU A 112 4.47 -8.75 -16.46
CA GLU A 112 5.18 -9.87 -17.09
C GLU A 112 4.21 -10.79 -17.86
N MET A 113 3.07 -11.13 -17.26
CA MET A 113 2.05 -11.96 -17.90
C MET A 113 1.44 -11.27 -19.11
N TYR A 114 1.15 -9.97 -19.02
CA TYR A 114 0.66 -9.20 -20.15
C TYR A 114 1.67 -9.15 -21.29
N GLN A 115 2.97 -8.97 -20.98
CA GLN A 115 4.02 -8.96 -21.99
C GLN A 115 4.14 -10.31 -22.72
N ARG A 116 3.95 -11.43 -22.02
CA ARG A 116 4.07 -12.78 -22.60
C ARG A 116 2.80 -13.27 -23.31
N TYR A 117 1.63 -12.97 -22.76
CA TYR A 117 0.35 -13.58 -23.17
C TYR A 117 -0.70 -12.55 -23.64
N GLY A 118 -0.41 -11.25 -23.58
CA GLY A 118 -1.35 -10.20 -23.94
C GLY A 118 -2.63 -10.22 -23.08
N GLU A 119 -3.77 -9.93 -23.70
CA GLU A 119 -5.09 -9.96 -23.03
C GLU A 119 -5.45 -11.34 -22.47
N ASN A 120 -4.92 -12.42 -23.06
CA ASN A 120 -5.20 -13.79 -22.61
C ASN A 120 -4.69 -14.05 -21.19
N ALA A 121 -3.70 -13.27 -20.72
CA ALA A 121 -3.24 -13.27 -19.33
C ALA A 121 -4.40 -13.08 -18.32
N TYR A 122 -5.48 -12.41 -18.72
CA TYR A 122 -6.63 -12.11 -17.86
C TYR A 122 -7.79 -13.09 -18.01
N THR A 123 -7.85 -13.85 -19.12
CA THR A 123 -9.02 -14.68 -19.46
C THR A 123 -8.80 -16.17 -19.31
N ASP A 124 -7.55 -16.64 -19.42
CA ASP A 124 -7.25 -18.07 -19.52
C ASP A 124 -7.17 -18.77 -18.15
N GLY A 125 -7.32 -18.03 -17.05
CA GLY A 125 -7.39 -18.59 -15.70
C GLY A 125 -6.05 -19.13 -15.17
N TYR A 126 -4.92 -18.54 -15.60
CA TYR A 126 -3.59 -18.93 -15.12
C TYR A 126 -3.49 -18.85 -13.58
N LYS A 127 -2.81 -19.85 -13.00
CA LYS A 127 -2.36 -19.83 -11.60
C LYS A 127 -0.86 -19.58 -11.58
N ILE A 128 -0.46 -18.45 -11.01
CA ILE A 128 0.93 -18.00 -11.01
C ILE A 128 1.51 -18.19 -9.62
N TYR A 129 2.58 -18.99 -9.54
CA TYR A 129 3.34 -19.22 -8.32
C TYR A 129 4.65 -18.43 -8.41
N THR A 130 4.89 -17.55 -7.45
CA THR A 130 6.10 -16.72 -7.38
C THR A 130 7.12 -17.34 -6.44
N THR A 131 8.34 -16.81 -6.44
CA THR A 131 9.44 -17.20 -5.54
C THR A 131 9.33 -16.59 -4.14
N VAL A 132 8.41 -15.64 -3.95
CA VAL A 132 8.28 -14.85 -2.72
C VAL A 132 7.40 -15.59 -1.71
N ILE A 133 7.91 -15.75 -0.49
CA ILE A 133 7.12 -16.29 0.63
C ILE A 133 6.61 -15.17 1.54
N ARG A 134 5.44 -15.37 2.15
CA ARG A 134 4.76 -14.39 3.01
C ARG A 134 5.66 -13.84 4.11
N LYS A 135 6.39 -14.70 4.81
CA LYS A 135 7.24 -14.33 5.96
C LYS A 135 8.28 -13.28 5.55
N ASP A 136 9.01 -13.53 4.48
CA ASP A 136 10.14 -12.69 4.07
C ASP A 136 9.65 -11.37 3.48
N GLN A 137 8.56 -11.39 2.72
CA GLN A 137 7.95 -10.17 2.21
C GLN A 137 7.45 -9.26 3.34
N LEU A 138 6.75 -9.81 4.34
CA LEU A 138 6.27 -9.01 5.48
C LEU A 138 7.43 -8.40 6.28
N ALA A 139 8.50 -9.17 6.49
CA ALA A 139 9.71 -8.67 7.14
C ALA A 139 10.36 -7.53 6.34
N ALA A 140 10.45 -7.67 5.02
CA ALA A 140 10.98 -6.64 4.13
C ALA A 140 10.14 -5.35 4.15
N GLU A 141 8.81 -5.48 4.09
CA GLU A 141 7.89 -4.34 4.18
C GLU A 141 8.00 -3.62 5.52
N GLN A 142 8.06 -4.37 6.62
CA GLN A 142 8.22 -3.81 7.96
C GLN A 142 9.56 -3.11 8.10
N ALA A 143 10.67 -3.73 7.67
CA ALA A 143 11.99 -3.15 7.73
C ALA A 143 12.08 -1.83 6.94
N LEU A 144 11.56 -1.81 5.71
CA LEU A 144 11.55 -0.61 4.88
C LEU A 144 10.71 0.50 5.53
N ARG A 145 9.47 0.19 5.95
CA ARG A 145 8.57 1.19 6.54
C ARG A 145 9.13 1.76 7.84
N ASN A 146 9.67 0.91 8.71
CA ASN A 146 10.30 1.36 9.96
C ASN A 146 11.46 2.29 9.67
N ASN A 147 12.37 1.93 8.77
CA ASN A 147 13.52 2.77 8.43
C ASN A 147 13.10 4.13 7.83
N VAL A 148 12.08 4.13 6.97
CA VAL A 148 11.52 5.37 6.39
C VAL A 148 10.88 6.25 7.46
N ILE A 149 10.09 5.66 8.37
CA ILE A 149 9.47 6.37 9.49
C ILE A 149 10.55 6.93 10.44
N ASP A 150 11.55 6.12 10.79
CA ASP A 150 12.63 6.54 11.68
C ASP A 150 13.45 7.66 11.06
N TYR A 151 13.71 7.63 9.75
CA TYR A 151 14.31 8.74 9.03
C TYR A 151 13.44 9.99 9.14
N ASP A 152 12.17 9.90 8.80
CA ASP A 152 11.24 11.04 8.82
C ASP A 152 11.14 11.67 10.23
N MET A 153 11.07 10.85 11.27
CA MET A 153 11.03 11.28 12.67
C MET A 153 12.29 12.03 13.11
N ARG A 154 13.47 11.70 12.55
CA ARG A 154 14.73 12.42 12.81
C ARG A 154 14.82 13.79 12.13
N HIS A 155 13.91 14.10 11.20
CA HIS A 155 13.86 15.39 10.52
C HIS A 155 12.76 16.29 11.09
N GLY A 156 11.77 15.70 11.78
CA GLY A 156 10.81 16.42 12.61
C GLY A 156 9.39 16.41 12.07
N TYR A 157 8.47 16.91 12.90
CA TYR A 157 7.06 16.99 12.60
C TYR A 157 6.72 18.27 11.84
N ARG A 158 6.08 18.10 10.70
CA ARG A 158 5.67 19.14 9.74
C ARG A 158 4.27 19.68 10.03
N GLY A 159 3.56 19.09 10.99
CA GLY A 159 2.20 19.49 11.37
C GLY A 159 1.13 18.52 10.89
N ALA A 160 -0.11 18.85 11.19
CA ALA A 160 -1.27 18.10 10.72
C ALA A 160 -1.36 18.11 9.19
N GLN A 161 -1.94 17.05 8.64
CA GLN A 161 -2.12 16.91 7.19
C GLN A 161 -3.17 17.89 6.66
N GLU A 162 -4.21 18.16 7.45
CA GLU A 162 -5.30 19.08 7.14
C GLU A 162 -5.90 19.62 8.45
N VAL A 163 -6.49 20.81 8.42
CA VAL A 163 -7.27 21.38 9.54
C VAL A 163 -8.73 21.47 9.11
N LEU A 164 -9.60 20.70 9.76
CA LEU A 164 -11.02 20.57 9.41
C LEU A 164 -11.88 21.67 10.03
N TRP A 165 -11.52 22.12 11.22
CA TRP A 165 -12.10 23.30 11.87
C TRP A 165 -11.04 24.00 12.72
N HIS A 166 -11.21 25.30 12.94
CA HIS A 166 -10.32 26.11 13.75
C HIS A 166 -10.89 26.38 15.14
N ALA A 167 -10.04 26.83 16.06
CA ALA A 167 -10.45 27.30 17.38
C ALA A 167 -11.50 28.43 17.24
N GLY A 168 -12.62 28.29 17.94
CA GLY A 168 -13.75 29.23 17.89
C GLY A 168 -14.79 28.94 16.81
N GLN A 169 -14.55 27.98 15.91
CA GLN A 169 -15.58 27.45 15.01
C GLN A 169 -16.35 26.31 15.69
N THR A 170 -17.57 26.05 15.22
CA THR A 170 -18.34 24.87 15.64
C THR A 170 -17.59 23.60 15.21
N PRO A 171 -17.22 22.71 16.15
CA PRO A 171 -16.60 21.44 15.82
C PRO A 171 -17.51 20.62 14.89
N TRP A 172 -16.89 19.83 14.01
CA TRP A 172 -17.64 18.91 13.16
C TRP A 172 -18.33 17.85 14.04
N ASP A 173 -19.50 17.39 13.59
CA ASP A 173 -20.18 16.28 14.25
C ASP A 173 -19.48 14.95 13.95
N ASP A 174 -19.76 13.93 14.77
CA ASP A 174 -19.16 12.61 14.61
C ASP A 174 -19.45 12.01 13.22
N LYS A 175 -20.57 12.35 12.60
CA LYS A 175 -20.94 11.86 11.27
C LYS A 175 -20.02 12.43 10.19
N ALA A 176 -19.84 13.75 10.16
CA ALA A 176 -18.97 14.42 9.20
C ALA A 176 -17.50 13.98 9.35
N ILE A 177 -17.02 13.82 10.59
CA ILE A 177 -15.68 13.31 10.87
C ILE A 177 -15.52 11.88 10.33
N ASN A 178 -16.46 10.99 10.65
CA ASN A 178 -16.41 9.60 10.19
C ASN A 178 -16.51 9.50 8.66
N ASP A 179 -17.35 10.31 8.02
CA ASP A 179 -17.48 10.31 6.56
C ASP A 179 -16.21 10.84 5.88
N LYS A 180 -15.55 11.87 6.45
CA LYS A 180 -14.24 12.34 6.01
C LYS A 180 -13.17 11.25 6.15
N LEU A 181 -13.04 10.65 7.33
CA LEU A 181 -12.03 9.62 7.61
C LEU A 181 -12.23 8.35 6.77
N LYS A 182 -13.48 7.94 6.50
CA LYS A 182 -13.77 6.82 5.59
C LYS A 182 -13.19 7.04 4.20
N GLY A 183 -13.20 8.27 3.71
CA GLY A 183 -12.64 8.66 2.41
C GLY A 183 -11.11 8.68 2.35
N ILE A 184 -10.41 8.70 3.50
CA ILE A 184 -8.95 8.74 3.55
C ILE A 184 -8.39 7.31 3.61
N GLN A 185 -7.50 6.97 2.68
CA GLN A 185 -6.83 5.68 2.65
C GLN A 185 -5.84 5.53 3.81
N THR A 186 -5.73 4.32 4.37
CA THR A 186 -4.70 3.96 5.35
C THR A 186 -3.42 3.55 4.60
N TYR A 187 -2.26 4.00 5.06
CA TYR A 187 -0.99 3.74 4.39
C TYR A 187 -0.02 3.01 5.33
N GLY A 188 0.35 1.77 5.01
CA GLY A 188 1.14 0.92 5.89
C GLY A 188 0.58 0.90 7.33
N PRO A 189 1.38 1.27 8.36
CA PRO A 189 0.92 1.33 9.75
C PRO A 189 0.20 2.65 10.11
N LEU A 190 0.03 3.58 9.17
CA LEU A 190 -0.52 4.91 9.42
C LEU A 190 -2.03 4.91 9.25
N ILE A 191 -2.72 5.24 10.33
CA ILE A 191 -4.17 5.33 10.40
C ILE A 191 -4.55 6.81 10.46
N PRO A 192 -5.45 7.30 9.57
CA PRO A 192 -5.91 8.67 9.63
C PRO A 192 -6.84 8.84 10.84
N ALA A 193 -6.70 9.97 11.50
CA ALA A 193 -7.45 10.29 12.70
C ALA A 193 -7.70 11.80 12.80
N VAL A 194 -8.69 12.20 13.62
CA VAL A 194 -9.02 13.61 13.86
C VAL A 194 -8.94 13.90 15.35
N VAL A 195 -8.28 15.01 15.70
CA VAL A 195 -8.19 15.50 17.09
C VAL A 195 -9.49 16.20 17.47
N LEU A 196 -10.18 15.69 18.49
CA LEU A 196 -11.42 16.27 19.01
C LEU A 196 -11.12 17.41 20.00
N SER A 197 -10.16 17.17 20.88
CA SER A 197 -9.68 18.13 21.87
C SER A 197 -8.22 17.83 22.21
N ALA A 198 -7.49 18.86 22.63
CA ALA A 198 -6.12 18.75 23.12
C ALA A 198 -5.91 19.74 24.27
N ASP A 199 -5.24 19.28 25.32
CA ASP A 199 -4.74 20.10 26.42
C ASP A 199 -3.24 19.85 26.64
N ALA A 200 -2.67 20.40 27.72
CA ALA A 200 -1.24 20.28 27.97
C ALA A 200 -0.75 18.84 28.21
N LYS A 201 -1.64 17.93 28.66
CA LYS A 201 -1.31 16.57 29.08
C LYS A 201 -1.69 15.52 28.04
N GLU A 202 -2.85 15.68 27.40
CA GLU A 202 -3.41 14.69 26.48
C GLU A 202 -4.25 15.30 25.36
N ALA A 203 -4.46 14.50 24.31
CA ALA A 203 -5.39 14.79 23.23
C ALA A 203 -6.34 13.61 23.00
N GLN A 204 -7.62 13.91 22.82
CA GLN A 204 -8.65 12.93 22.48
C GLN A 204 -8.79 12.89 20.96
N VAL A 205 -8.66 11.70 20.38
CA VAL A 205 -8.55 11.51 18.93
C VAL A 205 -9.52 10.42 18.49
N VAL A 206 -10.23 10.64 17.38
CA VAL A 206 -11.08 9.62 16.75
C VAL A 206 -10.41 9.04 15.52
N LEU A 207 -10.37 7.71 15.46
CA LEU A 207 -9.78 6.92 14.39
C LEU A 207 -10.77 6.71 13.24
N LYS A 208 -10.25 6.26 12.09
CA LYS A 208 -11.06 5.92 10.91
C LYS A 208 -12.19 4.92 11.15
N ASN A 209 -12.02 3.99 12.09
CA ASN A 209 -13.04 3.00 12.45
C ASN A 209 -14.10 3.54 13.43
N GLY A 210 -13.96 4.79 13.89
CA GLY A 210 -14.83 5.43 14.87
C GLY A 210 -14.36 5.27 16.32
N ASP A 211 -13.31 4.49 16.58
CA ASP A 211 -12.76 4.31 17.92
C ASP A 211 -12.11 5.61 18.41
N LYS A 212 -12.25 5.87 19.70
CA LYS A 212 -11.61 7.02 20.36
C LYS A 212 -10.40 6.55 21.14
N ILE A 213 -9.28 7.23 20.95
CA ILE A 213 -8.01 6.98 21.64
C ILE A 213 -7.51 8.26 22.30
N THR A 214 -6.58 8.10 23.24
CA THR A 214 -5.93 9.21 23.92
C THR A 214 -4.44 9.21 23.59
N LEU A 215 -3.92 10.36 23.17
CA LEU A 215 -2.49 10.59 22.96
C LEU A 215 -1.94 11.43 24.11
N ASP A 216 -1.00 10.88 24.86
CA ASP A 216 -0.33 11.58 25.95
C ASP A 216 0.97 12.27 25.47
N LEU A 217 1.71 12.87 26.41
CA LEU A 217 3.00 13.48 26.08
C LEU A 217 4.02 12.48 25.53
N LYS A 218 4.00 11.19 25.94
CA LYS A 218 4.90 10.15 25.40
C LYS A 218 4.60 9.92 23.91
N ALA A 219 3.33 9.91 23.53
CA ALA A 219 2.86 9.69 22.17
C ALA A 219 3.28 10.77 21.18
N VAL A 220 3.42 12.02 21.64
CA VAL A 220 3.81 13.18 20.80
C VAL A 220 5.24 13.66 21.02
N ARG A 221 5.98 13.09 21.99
CA ARG A 221 7.31 13.58 22.41
C ARG A 221 8.32 13.68 21.27
N TRP A 222 8.23 12.78 20.28
CA TRP A 222 9.14 12.75 19.15
C TRP A 222 8.92 13.92 18.18
N ALA A 223 7.72 14.52 18.19
CA ALA A 223 7.23 15.46 17.19
C ALA A 223 7.80 16.88 17.37
N ARG A 224 9.13 16.96 17.42
CA ARG A 224 9.88 18.21 17.35
C ARG A 224 9.58 18.89 16.02
N LYS A 225 9.21 20.17 16.04
CA LYS A 225 8.90 20.93 14.83
C LYS A 225 10.02 20.81 13.79
N PHE A 226 9.68 20.47 12.56
CA PHE A 226 10.60 20.51 11.42
C PHE A 226 11.09 21.94 11.18
N ILE A 227 12.42 22.13 11.02
CA ILE A 227 13.02 23.42 10.65
C ILE A 227 13.71 23.29 9.28
N SER A 228 14.57 22.28 9.12
CA SER A 228 15.24 21.95 7.86
C SER A 228 15.72 20.50 7.88
N ASP A 229 16.29 20.04 6.76
CA ASP A 229 16.87 18.69 6.65
C ASP A 229 18.02 18.42 7.63
N THR A 230 18.55 19.46 8.28
CA THR A 230 19.66 19.34 9.24
C THR A 230 19.29 19.84 10.63
N ALA A 231 18.06 20.28 10.88
CA ALA A 231 17.66 20.92 12.13
C ALA A 231 16.21 20.65 12.53
N GLN A 232 16.02 20.44 13.84
CA GLN A 232 14.72 20.28 14.49
C GLN A 232 14.52 21.31 15.61
N GLY A 233 13.27 21.68 15.87
CA GLY A 233 12.88 22.53 17.00
C GLY A 233 13.08 21.88 18.37
N ALA A 234 12.67 22.56 19.44
CA ALA A 234 12.77 22.01 20.80
C ALA A 234 11.87 20.77 20.99
N THR A 235 12.22 19.90 21.94
CA THR A 235 11.36 18.79 22.36
C THR A 235 10.06 19.32 22.97
N PRO A 236 8.88 18.90 22.47
CA PRO A 236 7.62 19.32 23.04
C PRO A 236 7.49 18.96 24.52
N SER A 237 6.98 19.89 25.32
CA SER A 237 6.70 19.70 26.76
C SER A 237 5.21 19.58 27.08
N LYS A 238 4.35 19.82 26.10
CA LYS A 238 2.88 19.77 26.20
C LYS A 238 2.28 19.17 24.93
N VAL A 239 1.12 18.53 25.05
CA VAL A 239 0.42 17.92 23.91
C VAL A 239 -0.21 18.98 23.01
N ASP A 240 -0.89 19.98 23.59
CA ASP A 240 -1.45 21.15 22.91
C ASP A 240 -0.43 22.07 22.22
N ALA A 241 0.88 21.82 22.37
CA ALA A 241 1.93 22.49 21.60
C ALA A 241 2.23 21.79 20.26
N VAL A 242 1.72 20.57 20.07
CA VAL A 242 1.99 19.71 18.90
C VAL A 242 0.74 19.51 18.07
N VAL A 243 -0.39 19.24 18.72
CA VAL A 243 -1.67 18.93 18.08
C VAL A 243 -2.80 19.78 18.64
N HIS A 244 -3.76 20.13 17.79
CA HIS A 244 -4.89 20.97 18.15
C HIS A 244 -6.23 20.36 17.70
N ALA A 245 -7.30 20.73 18.39
CA ALA A 245 -8.65 20.34 17.99
C ALA A 245 -8.95 20.73 16.53
N GLY A 246 -9.51 19.80 15.77
CA GLY A 246 -9.84 19.97 14.35
C GLY A 246 -8.76 19.54 13.39
N GLU A 247 -7.59 19.15 13.87
CA GLU A 247 -6.51 18.65 13.01
C GLU A 247 -6.75 17.20 12.58
N GLN A 248 -6.61 16.94 11.28
CA GLN A 248 -6.44 15.59 10.74
C GLN A 248 -4.97 15.19 10.82
N ILE A 249 -4.71 14.16 11.61
CA ILE A 249 -3.38 13.63 11.89
C ILE A 249 -3.27 12.16 11.46
N TRP A 250 -2.04 11.66 11.45
CA TRP A 250 -1.77 10.23 11.33
C TRP A 250 -1.40 9.68 12.70
N VAL A 251 -1.85 8.48 13.01
CA VAL A 251 -1.43 7.74 14.21
C VAL A 251 -1.00 6.34 13.83
N ARG A 252 -0.16 5.75 14.66
CA ARG A 252 0.29 4.35 14.51
C ARG A 252 0.45 3.71 15.86
N GLN A 253 0.40 2.39 15.89
CA GLN A 253 0.82 1.62 17.05
C GLN A 253 2.31 1.27 16.98
N ASN A 254 2.99 1.26 18.11
CA ASN A 254 4.32 0.68 18.24
C ASN A 254 4.24 -0.85 18.46
N SER A 255 5.38 -1.51 18.68
CA SER A 255 5.45 -2.94 18.99
C SER A 255 4.79 -3.34 20.31
N GLU A 256 4.52 -2.38 21.19
CA GLU A 256 3.88 -2.57 22.50
C GLU A 256 2.37 -2.26 22.45
N ASN A 257 1.82 -1.97 21.26
CA ASN A 257 0.45 -1.52 21.02
C ASN A 257 0.10 -0.13 21.58
N ASP A 258 1.08 0.66 22.02
CA ASP A 258 0.89 2.06 22.39
C ASP A 258 0.63 2.90 21.12
N TRP A 259 -0.35 3.79 21.20
CA TRP A 259 -0.62 4.76 20.15
C TRP A 259 0.39 5.91 20.18
N LEU A 260 0.95 6.21 19.02
CA LEU A 260 1.87 7.32 18.79
C LEU A 260 1.30 8.24 17.72
N LEU A 261 1.56 9.55 17.87
CA LEU A 261 1.44 10.47 16.74
C LEU A 261 2.37 9.99 15.63
N ALA A 262 1.91 10.06 14.41
CA ALA A 262 2.65 9.67 13.23
C ALA A 262 2.54 10.74 12.16
N GLN A 263 3.34 10.56 11.11
CA GLN A 263 3.41 11.47 10.00
C GLN A 263 3.62 10.65 8.73
N LEU A 264 2.98 11.07 7.64
CA LEU A 264 3.22 10.51 6.33
C LEU A 264 4.62 10.91 5.87
N PRO A 265 5.55 9.97 5.62
CA PRO A 265 6.90 10.30 5.21
C PRO A 265 6.94 10.95 3.83
N GLU A 266 7.71 12.04 3.69
CA GLU A 266 7.98 12.66 2.38
C GLU A 266 9.08 11.91 1.61
N VAL A 267 10.01 11.30 2.36
CA VAL A 267 11.04 10.44 1.78
C VAL A 267 10.48 9.07 1.40
N ASN A 268 11.19 8.39 0.52
CA ASN A 268 10.80 7.05 0.09
C ASN A 268 12.03 6.14 0.01
N ALA A 269 11.79 4.83 -0.02
CA ALA A 269 12.84 3.81 -0.11
C ALA A 269 12.38 2.68 -1.03
N ALA A 270 13.32 1.80 -1.37
CA ALA A 270 13.06 0.57 -2.10
C ALA A 270 13.86 -0.55 -1.45
N PHE A 271 13.34 -1.77 -1.51
CA PHE A 271 14.04 -2.96 -1.00
C PHE A 271 13.81 -4.14 -1.95
N VAL A 272 14.88 -4.88 -2.22
CA VAL A 272 14.83 -6.13 -2.97
C VAL A 272 15.82 -7.12 -2.37
N ALA A 273 15.37 -8.36 -2.20
CA ALA A 273 16.19 -9.48 -1.81
C ALA A 273 16.09 -10.56 -2.90
N LEU A 274 17.23 -11.08 -3.33
CA LEU A 274 17.35 -12.08 -4.38
C LEU A 274 18.14 -13.29 -3.87
N ASP A 275 17.79 -14.48 -4.36
CA ASP A 275 18.61 -15.67 -4.23
C ASP A 275 19.87 -15.51 -5.13
N PRO A 276 21.09 -15.57 -4.57
CA PRO A 276 22.31 -15.33 -5.34
C PRO A 276 22.66 -16.47 -6.31
N LEU A 277 22.08 -17.66 -6.16
CA LEU A 277 22.36 -18.83 -6.99
C LEU A 277 21.47 -18.89 -8.23
N ASN A 278 20.20 -18.50 -8.11
CA ASN A 278 19.22 -18.61 -9.21
C ASN A 278 18.55 -17.28 -9.59
N GLY A 279 18.80 -16.19 -8.87
CA GLY A 279 18.23 -14.86 -9.14
C GLY A 279 16.75 -14.72 -8.75
N GLY A 280 16.16 -15.72 -8.09
CA GLY A 280 14.79 -15.70 -7.63
C GLY A 280 14.53 -14.58 -6.63
N ILE A 281 13.41 -13.87 -6.78
CA ILE A 281 13.03 -12.79 -5.88
C ILE A 281 12.54 -13.39 -4.56
N ILE A 282 13.22 -13.07 -3.46
CA ILE A 282 12.84 -13.48 -2.10
C ILE A 282 11.83 -12.49 -1.51
N ALA A 283 12.09 -11.19 -1.69
CA ALA A 283 11.19 -10.12 -1.28
C ALA A 283 11.37 -8.88 -2.16
N LEU A 284 10.30 -8.11 -2.36
CA LEU A 284 10.31 -6.90 -3.18
C LEU A 284 9.36 -5.84 -2.65
N VAL A 285 9.89 -4.66 -2.34
CA VAL A 285 9.13 -3.51 -1.83
C VAL A 285 9.52 -2.27 -2.64
N GLY A 286 8.60 -1.79 -3.47
CA GLY A 286 8.84 -0.67 -4.41
C GLY A 286 8.68 0.73 -3.81
N GLY A 287 8.24 0.84 -2.55
CA GLY A 287 7.98 2.11 -1.88
C GLY A 287 7.34 1.91 -0.50
N PHE A 288 7.17 3.01 0.24
CA PHE A 288 6.54 3.01 1.58
C PHE A 288 5.15 2.38 1.61
N ASP A 289 4.29 2.76 0.65
CA ASP A 289 2.97 2.18 0.44
C ASP A 289 2.62 2.23 -1.06
N PHE A 290 1.89 1.22 -1.55
CA PHE A 290 1.54 1.09 -2.96
C PHE A 290 0.41 2.02 -3.38
N GLU A 291 -0.55 2.30 -2.49
CA GLU A 291 -1.68 3.18 -2.81
C GLU A 291 -1.25 4.65 -2.84
N LEU A 292 -0.20 5.02 -2.08
CA LEU A 292 0.46 6.32 -2.23
C LEU A 292 1.15 6.46 -3.58
N SER A 293 1.84 5.41 -4.02
CA SER A 293 2.68 5.44 -5.22
C SER A 293 2.82 4.05 -5.79
N LYS A 294 2.14 3.80 -6.92
CA LYS A 294 2.25 2.53 -7.65
C LYS A 294 3.59 2.38 -8.40
N PHE A 295 4.43 3.41 -8.38
CA PHE A 295 5.75 3.42 -9.00
C PHE A 295 6.71 2.48 -8.26
N ASN A 296 7.23 1.48 -8.96
CA ASN A 296 8.10 0.47 -8.36
C ASN A 296 9.56 0.94 -8.41
N ARG A 297 10.07 1.48 -7.30
CA ARG A 297 11.43 2.01 -7.23
C ARG A 297 12.52 0.95 -7.38
N VAL A 298 12.21 -0.34 -7.17
CA VAL A 298 13.17 -1.44 -7.38
C VAL A 298 13.53 -1.59 -8.85
N SER A 299 12.54 -1.56 -9.74
CA SER A 299 12.76 -1.84 -11.18
C SER A 299 12.77 -0.59 -12.06
N GLN A 300 12.17 0.52 -11.59
CA GLN A 300 11.94 1.71 -12.42
C GLN A 300 12.78 2.93 -12.00
N SER A 301 13.36 2.95 -10.79
CA SER A 301 14.12 4.12 -10.32
C SER A 301 15.60 4.02 -10.70
N LEU A 302 16.02 4.89 -11.63
CA LEU A 302 17.44 5.10 -11.92
C LEU A 302 18.02 6.12 -10.93
N ARG A 303 19.03 5.69 -10.15
CA ARG A 303 19.70 6.51 -9.13
C ARG A 303 21.21 6.33 -9.21
N GLN A 304 21.94 7.37 -8.80
CA GLN A 304 23.37 7.26 -8.59
C GLN A 304 23.63 6.29 -7.42
N VAL A 305 24.46 5.28 -7.66
CA VAL A 305 24.80 4.25 -6.66
C VAL A 305 25.88 4.70 -5.67
N GLY A 306 26.58 5.80 -5.95
CA GLY A 306 27.62 6.34 -5.09
C GLY A 306 28.72 5.31 -4.78
N SER A 307 29.13 5.22 -3.52
CA SER A 307 30.16 4.27 -3.06
C SER A 307 29.79 2.80 -3.29
N ASN A 308 28.51 2.46 -3.49
CA ASN A 308 28.09 1.06 -3.66
C ASN A 308 28.61 0.42 -4.97
N ILE A 309 29.11 1.22 -5.93
CA ILE A 309 29.77 0.68 -7.14
C ILE A 309 31.18 0.14 -6.86
N LYS A 310 31.80 0.59 -5.76
CA LYS A 310 33.21 0.33 -5.48
C LYS A 310 33.55 -1.16 -5.51
N PRO A 311 32.81 -2.09 -4.88
CA PRO A 311 33.15 -3.52 -4.90
C PRO A 311 33.38 -4.08 -6.32
N PHE A 312 32.64 -3.62 -7.33
CA PHE A 312 32.86 -4.02 -8.73
C PHE A 312 34.18 -3.51 -9.29
N LEU A 313 34.57 -2.28 -8.95
CA LEU A 313 35.88 -1.72 -9.31
C LEU A 313 37.02 -2.49 -8.63
N TYR A 314 36.87 -2.84 -7.35
CA TYR A 314 37.84 -3.66 -6.63
C TYR A 314 37.93 -5.08 -7.22
N ALA A 315 36.80 -5.68 -7.61
CA ALA A 315 36.79 -6.98 -8.29
C ALA A 315 37.55 -6.94 -9.62
N ALA A 316 37.35 -5.92 -10.45
CA ALA A 316 38.09 -5.74 -11.70
C ALA A 316 39.60 -5.55 -11.47
N ALA A 317 39.98 -4.85 -10.39
CA ALA A 317 41.39 -4.70 -10.03
C ALA A 317 42.03 -6.03 -9.60
N LEU A 318 41.31 -6.85 -8.83
CA LEU A 318 41.76 -8.21 -8.46
C LEU A 318 41.91 -9.10 -9.69
N ASP A 319 40.97 -9.03 -10.64
CA ASP A 319 41.03 -9.75 -11.93
C ASP A 319 42.27 -9.34 -12.77
N LYS A 320 42.68 -8.08 -12.67
CA LYS A 320 43.92 -7.57 -13.29
C LYS A 320 45.21 -7.91 -12.53
N GLY A 321 45.14 -8.74 -11.49
CA GLY A 321 46.30 -9.25 -10.76
C GLY A 321 46.70 -8.43 -9.53
N LEU A 322 45.91 -7.43 -9.12
CA LEU A 322 46.10 -6.84 -7.79
C LEU A 322 45.71 -7.88 -6.73
N THR A 323 46.34 -7.77 -5.57
CA THR A 323 46.05 -8.63 -4.43
C THR A 323 45.45 -7.80 -3.30
N LEU A 324 44.82 -8.48 -2.35
CA LEU A 324 44.34 -7.88 -1.11
C LEU A 324 45.45 -7.17 -0.29
N SER A 325 46.72 -7.53 -0.53
CA SER A 325 47.91 -6.91 0.07
C SER A 325 48.55 -5.81 -0.77
N THR A 326 48.11 -5.58 -2.01
CA THR A 326 48.67 -4.54 -2.87
C THR A 326 48.56 -3.17 -2.18
N LEU A 327 49.66 -2.41 -2.17
CA LEU A 327 49.67 -1.06 -1.63
C LEU A 327 49.12 -0.07 -2.66
N LEU A 328 48.19 0.76 -2.22
CA LEU A 328 47.62 1.87 -2.98
C LEU A 328 47.91 3.16 -2.22
N ASN A 329 48.18 4.24 -2.94
CA ASN A 329 48.42 5.55 -2.34
C ASN A 329 47.10 6.30 -2.18
N ASP A 330 46.67 6.51 -0.93
CA ASP A 330 45.58 7.41 -0.56
C ASP A 330 46.13 8.83 -0.39
N LEU A 331 46.28 9.52 -1.50
CA LEU A 331 46.81 10.88 -1.61
C LEU A 331 45.85 11.76 -2.44
N PRO A 332 45.89 13.09 -2.30
CA PRO A 332 45.16 13.99 -3.18
C PRO A 332 45.53 13.74 -4.64
N ILE A 333 44.51 13.60 -5.50
CA ILE A 333 44.69 13.47 -6.94
C ILE A 333 44.07 14.67 -7.65
N SER A 334 44.75 15.16 -8.68
CA SER A 334 44.23 16.16 -9.62
C SER A 334 44.42 15.60 -11.02
N ARG A 335 43.35 15.59 -11.83
CA ARG A 335 43.43 15.22 -13.24
C ARG A 335 42.68 16.26 -14.07
N TRP A 336 43.29 16.71 -15.16
CA TRP A 336 42.61 17.57 -16.11
C TRP A 336 41.40 16.83 -16.68
N ASP A 337 40.22 17.45 -16.61
CA ASP A 337 39.00 16.94 -17.22
C ASP A 337 38.56 17.89 -18.33
N ALA A 338 38.81 17.48 -19.58
CA ALA A 338 38.46 18.25 -20.76
C ALA A 338 36.94 18.45 -20.91
N GLY A 339 36.11 17.59 -20.32
CA GLY A 339 34.65 17.71 -20.35
C GLY A 339 34.10 18.72 -19.34
N ALA A 340 34.79 18.94 -18.22
CA ALA A 340 34.41 19.88 -17.17
C ALA A 340 35.09 21.26 -17.30
N GLY A 341 36.08 21.40 -18.19
CA GLY A 341 36.85 22.64 -18.39
C GLY A 341 37.71 23.05 -17.19
N THR A 342 37.84 22.19 -16.19
CA THR A 342 38.60 22.42 -14.95
C THR A 342 39.21 21.10 -14.44
N ASP A 343 40.15 21.20 -13.50
CA ASP A 343 40.75 20.03 -12.86
C ASP A 343 39.74 19.25 -12.00
N TRP A 344 39.61 17.96 -12.26
CA TRP A 344 38.88 17.03 -11.39
C TRP A 344 39.75 16.67 -10.17
N ARG A 345 39.27 17.06 -8.99
CA ARG A 345 39.95 16.88 -7.69
C ARG A 345 39.03 16.21 -6.66
N PRO A 346 38.83 14.89 -6.73
CA PRO A 346 37.97 14.18 -5.78
C PRO A 346 38.55 14.22 -4.37
N LYS A 347 37.67 14.23 -3.37
CA LYS A 347 38.02 14.19 -1.94
C LYS A 347 37.42 12.96 -1.27
N ASN A 348 38.08 12.47 -0.22
CA ASN A 348 37.53 11.48 0.68
C ASN A 348 36.39 12.07 1.54
N SER A 349 35.56 11.20 2.13
CA SER A 349 34.57 11.57 3.16
C SER A 349 34.86 10.77 4.44
N PRO A 350 35.45 11.40 5.50
CA PRO A 350 35.95 12.78 5.54
C PRO A 350 37.21 12.99 4.68
N PRO A 351 37.62 14.25 4.38
CA PRO A 351 38.73 14.56 3.47
C PRO A 351 40.12 14.37 4.12
N THR A 352 40.38 13.18 4.64
CA THR A 352 41.66 12.77 5.22
C THR A 352 42.39 11.79 4.30
N TYR A 353 43.72 11.73 4.41
CA TYR A 353 44.59 10.95 3.53
C TYR A 353 45.60 10.17 4.36
N ALA A 354 45.61 8.85 4.18
CA ALA A 354 46.44 7.94 4.97
C ALA A 354 47.78 7.56 4.33
N GLY A 355 48.05 8.03 3.10
CA GLY A 355 49.26 7.65 2.36
C GLY A 355 49.17 6.20 1.86
N PRO A 356 50.29 5.42 1.85
CA PRO A 356 50.27 4.03 1.39
C PRO A 356 49.40 3.14 2.29
N ILE A 357 48.30 2.62 1.74
CA ILE A 357 47.39 1.71 2.43
C ILE A 357 47.20 0.43 1.64
N ARG A 358 46.88 -0.67 2.33
CA ARG A 358 46.55 -1.93 1.67
C ARG A 358 45.20 -1.83 0.96
N PHE A 359 45.09 -2.52 -0.16
CA PHE A 359 43.85 -2.69 -0.92
C PHE A 359 42.67 -3.11 -0.04
N THR A 360 42.89 -4.03 0.91
CA THR A 360 41.89 -4.45 1.91
C THR A 360 41.42 -3.35 2.85
N SER A 361 42.33 -2.49 3.31
CA SER A 361 41.98 -1.38 4.19
C SER A 361 41.03 -0.42 3.49
N ARG A 362 41.21 -0.21 2.17
CA ARG A 362 40.29 0.62 1.39
C ARG A 362 38.97 -0.08 1.08
N PHE A 363 38.99 -1.37 0.80
CA PHE A 363 37.77 -2.17 0.62
C PHE A 363 36.84 -2.13 1.85
N ARG A 364 37.40 -2.15 3.07
CA ARG A 364 36.62 -2.08 4.33
C ARG A 364 36.04 -0.70 4.64
N SER A 365 36.51 0.34 3.95
CA SER A 365 36.03 1.73 4.12
C SER A 365 34.88 2.08 3.17
N ILE A 366 34.41 1.11 2.39
CA ILE A 366 33.18 1.14 1.60
C ILE A 366 32.03 0.77 2.53
#